data_AF-A0A2V8LBE9-F1
#
_entry.id   AF-A0A2V8LBE9-F1
#
_cell.length_a   1.000
_cell.length_b   1.000
_cell.length_c   1.000
_cell.angle_alpha   90.00
_cell.angle_beta   90.00
_cell.angle_gamma   90.00
#
_symmetry.space_group_name_H-M   'P 1'
#
loop_
_entity.id
_entity.type
_entity.pdbx_description
1 polymer ?
#
loop_
_entity_poly.entity_id
_entity_poly.type
_entity_poly.pdbx_seq_one_letter_code
_entity_poly.pdbx_strand_id
1 'polypeptide(L)'
;MMKKFFVRRLIVVALVFAAGLVVLADTIRLKDGSVIRGQIVSFKNEQFTIMVGSGARGRKSRITVYMEDVDSIEFDSAGNASGPTDDTSGNTSQPTYQPPYQQPTNNQPTNNQPSYQPPTNTQTNNPPTSSNPTFFQVNVRVRADNSSNGWTNSGLVVRRGQRLRISASGRVSLGNNRSATADGLPNIPDRDKLMRNQPTGGLIAVIGDDNDDFIFVGRGRDFVAQRDGVLFLGVNEGNLSDNSGTFDVVIEAEASGSR
;
A
#
# COMPACT_ATOMS: atom_id res chain seq x y z
N MET A 1 3.11 22.38 72.14
CA MET A 1 1.79 21.76 72.43
C MET A 1 1.60 20.62 71.42
N MET A 2 1.56 19.36 71.86
CA MET A 2 1.47 18.19 70.95
C MET A 2 0.08 17.55 71.03
N LYS A 3 -0.49 17.12 69.90
CA LYS A 3 -1.55 16.11 69.86
C LYS A 3 -1.21 15.06 68.82
N LYS A 4 -1.16 13.80 69.26
CA LYS A 4 -0.94 12.61 68.43
C LYS A 4 -2.29 12.08 67.95
N PHE A 5 -2.35 11.51 66.76
CA PHE A 5 -3.43 10.59 66.37
C PHE A 5 -2.84 9.32 65.75
N PHE A 6 -3.50 8.19 66.00
CA PHE A 6 -3.10 6.84 65.59
C PHE A 6 -3.39 6.67 64.08
N VAL A 7 -2.57 6.03 63.24
CA VAL A 7 -1.94 4.69 63.30
C VAL A 7 -2.94 3.53 63.10
N ARG A 8 -2.67 2.74 62.03
CA ARG A 8 -3.29 1.44 61.63
C ARG A 8 -4.77 1.43 61.21
N ARG A 9 -4.97 1.31 59.89
CA ARG A 9 -5.56 0.08 59.31
C ARG A 9 -4.56 -0.52 58.31
N LEU A 10 -4.60 -1.83 58.11
CA LEU A 10 -3.57 -2.63 57.41
C LEU A 10 -4.22 -3.96 56.97
N ILE A 11 -3.72 -4.58 55.88
CA ILE A 11 -4.16 -5.87 55.29
C ILE A 11 -5.61 -5.81 54.73
N VAL A 12 -6.05 -6.43 53.62
CA VAL A 12 -5.47 -7.23 52.49
C VAL A 12 -5.84 -6.48 51.17
N VAL A 13 -5.63 -6.91 49.91
CA VAL A 13 -5.25 -8.16 49.21
C VAL A 13 -4.02 -7.87 48.29
N ALA A 14 -3.54 -8.85 47.53
CA ALA A 14 -2.42 -8.73 46.58
C ALA A 14 -2.84 -8.43 45.11
N LEU A 15 -1.83 -8.17 44.27
CA LEU A 15 -1.78 -8.35 42.81
C LEU A 15 -2.90 -7.75 41.95
N VAL A 16 -2.70 -6.50 41.52
CA VAL A 16 -3.24 -5.96 40.27
C VAL A 16 -2.16 -5.07 39.61
N PHE A 17 -1.33 -5.48 38.64
CA PHE A 17 -1.17 -6.78 37.96
C PHE A 17 -2.47 -7.44 37.45
N ALA A 18 -3.43 -6.60 37.02
CA ALA A 18 -4.33 -7.02 35.97
C ALA A 18 -3.45 -7.40 34.77
N ALA A 19 -3.40 -8.69 34.46
CA ALA A 19 -2.52 -9.20 33.42
C ALA A 19 -2.80 -8.44 32.11
N GLY A 20 -1.75 -8.17 31.34
CA GLY A 20 -1.93 -7.84 29.94
C GLY A 20 -2.59 -9.05 29.27
N LEU A 21 -3.91 -8.97 29.05
CA LEU A 21 -4.56 -9.84 28.08
C LEU A 21 -3.92 -9.51 26.74
N VAL A 22 -2.94 -10.33 26.37
CA VAL A 22 -2.39 -10.34 25.03
C VAL A 22 -3.56 -10.71 24.14
N VAL A 23 -4.10 -9.72 23.45
CA VAL A 23 -4.99 -9.96 22.32
C VAL A 23 -4.11 -10.58 21.26
N LEU A 24 -4.00 -11.91 21.32
CA LEU A 24 -3.44 -12.69 20.24
C LEU A 24 -4.27 -12.38 19.00
N ALA A 25 -3.58 -12.21 17.89
CA ALA A 25 -4.16 -11.66 16.68
C ALA A 25 -4.17 -12.76 15.62
N ASP A 26 -5.35 -13.06 15.08
CA ASP A 26 -5.51 -14.09 14.05
C ASP A 26 -4.47 -13.86 12.94
N THR A 27 -3.76 -14.93 12.60
CA THR A 27 -2.63 -14.89 11.69
C THR A 27 -3.08 -15.46 10.35
N ILE A 28 -3.23 -14.56 9.37
CA ILE A 28 -3.72 -14.86 8.02
C ILE A 28 -2.53 -14.87 7.09
N ARG A 29 -2.27 -16.00 6.45
CA ARG A 29 -1.28 -16.15 5.39
C ARG A 29 -1.97 -15.94 4.04
N LEU A 30 -1.37 -15.14 3.18
CA LEU A 30 -1.81 -14.98 1.80
C LEU A 30 -0.97 -15.85 0.86
N LYS A 31 -1.49 -16.13 -0.34
CA LYS A 31 -0.84 -16.97 -1.36
C LYS A 31 0.45 -16.38 -1.92
N ASP A 32 0.72 -15.09 -1.69
CA ASP A 32 2.01 -14.47 -1.98
C ASP A 32 3.05 -14.63 -0.85
N GLY A 33 2.70 -15.36 0.22
CA GLY A 33 3.54 -15.60 1.40
C GLY A 33 3.51 -14.48 2.43
N SER A 34 2.79 -13.37 2.20
CA SER A 34 2.62 -12.32 3.20
C SER A 34 1.72 -12.76 4.36
N VAL A 35 1.93 -12.15 5.53
CA VAL A 35 1.26 -12.55 6.78
C VAL A 35 0.65 -11.33 7.46
N ILE A 36 -0.68 -11.31 7.56
CA ILE A 36 -1.44 -10.28 8.26
C ILE A 36 -1.78 -10.80 9.66
N ARG A 37 -1.51 -9.99 10.69
CA ARG A 37 -1.87 -10.28 12.08
C ARG A 37 -2.92 -9.27 12.55
N GLY A 38 -4.15 -9.72 12.77
CA GLY A 38 -5.23 -8.88 13.26
C GLY A 38 -6.50 -9.68 13.54
N GLN A 39 -7.39 -9.16 14.38
CA GLN A 39 -8.63 -9.86 14.69
C GLN A 39 -9.56 -9.88 13.47
N ILE A 40 -10.00 -11.05 13.03
CA ILE A 40 -11.07 -11.17 12.02
C ILE A 40 -12.39 -10.76 12.68
N VAL A 41 -13.05 -9.73 12.12
CA VAL A 41 -14.30 -9.19 12.66
C VAL A 41 -15.51 -9.37 11.74
N SER A 42 -15.30 -9.75 10.48
CA SER A 42 -16.38 -10.10 9.55
C SER A 42 -15.86 -10.91 8.37
N PHE A 43 -16.73 -11.74 7.80
CA PHE A 43 -16.58 -12.29 6.46
C PHE A 43 -17.88 -12.05 5.70
N LYS A 44 -17.82 -11.39 4.53
CA LYS A 44 -18.97 -11.08 3.69
C LYS A 44 -18.54 -10.81 2.26
N ASN A 45 -19.35 -11.21 1.28
CA ASN A 45 -19.07 -11.02 -0.16
C ASN A 45 -17.65 -11.51 -0.53
N GLU A 46 -17.27 -12.69 -0.03
CA GLU A 46 -15.94 -13.31 -0.21
C GLU A 46 -14.76 -12.46 0.30
N GLN A 47 -15.02 -11.48 1.18
CA GLN A 47 -14.01 -10.62 1.79
C GLN A 47 -13.95 -10.82 3.32
N PHE A 48 -12.75 -11.06 3.84
CA PHE A 48 -12.43 -10.94 5.25
C PHE A 48 -12.22 -9.47 5.63
N THR A 49 -12.80 -9.04 6.75
CA THR A 49 -12.52 -7.74 7.37
C THR A 49 -11.75 -7.96 8.67
N ILE A 50 -10.57 -7.33 8.75
CA ILE A 50 -9.55 -7.59 9.77
C ILE A 50 -9.25 -6.29 10.51
N MET A 51 -9.20 -6.35 11.85
CA MET A 51 -8.86 -5.21 12.70
C MET A 51 -7.45 -5.38 13.27
N VAL A 52 -6.53 -4.56 12.79
CA VAL A 52 -5.12 -4.54 13.19
C VAL A 52 -4.88 -3.39 14.17
N GLY A 53 -4.26 -3.68 15.32
CA GLY A 53 -3.82 -2.66 16.29
C GLY A 53 -4.02 -3.10 17.74
N SER A 54 -2.95 -3.01 18.54
CA SER A 54 -2.90 -3.47 19.92
C SER A 54 -3.04 -2.33 20.95
N GLY A 55 -3.78 -2.60 22.03
CA GLY A 55 -3.75 -1.80 23.27
C GLY A 55 -4.58 -0.51 23.29
N ALA A 56 -4.87 -0.05 24.52
CA ALA A 56 -5.89 0.95 24.84
C ALA A 56 -5.62 2.41 24.39
N ARG A 57 -4.58 2.66 23.58
CA ARG A 57 -4.30 3.97 22.95
C ARG A 57 -3.90 3.86 21.46
N GLY A 58 -3.92 2.66 20.88
CA GLY A 58 -3.60 2.45 19.46
C GLY A 58 -4.77 2.78 18.53
N ARG A 59 -4.48 3.45 17.41
CA ARG A 59 -5.47 3.67 16.33
C ARG A 59 -5.71 2.34 15.61
N LYS A 60 -6.89 1.74 15.82
CA LYS A 60 -7.26 0.49 15.13
C LYS A 60 -7.40 0.73 13.62
N SER A 61 -6.70 -0.04 12.82
CA SER A 61 -6.75 -0.03 11.35
C SER A 61 -7.62 -1.19 10.85
N ARG A 62 -8.44 -0.92 9.83
CA ARG A 62 -9.27 -1.95 9.16
C ARG A 62 -8.63 -2.32 7.83
N ILE A 63 -8.33 -3.60 7.66
CA ILE A 63 -7.86 -4.19 6.40
C ILE A 63 -8.99 -5.06 5.83
N THR A 64 -9.07 -5.15 4.50
CA THR A 64 -9.98 -6.04 3.78
C THR A 64 -9.16 -6.92 2.83
N VAL A 65 -9.43 -8.23 2.82
CA VAL A 65 -8.71 -9.26 2.07
C VAL A 65 -9.72 -10.17 1.37
N TYR A 66 -9.50 -10.53 0.11
CA TYR A 66 -10.39 -11.45 -0.60
C TYR A 66 -10.05 -12.91 -0.28
N MET A 67 -11.07 -13.78 -0.26
CA MET A 67 -10.92 -15.22 -0.02
C MET A 67 -10.00 -15.89 -1.05
N GLU A 68 -9.94 -15.36 -2.28
CA GLU A 68 -9.04 -15.85 -3.32
C GLU A 68 -7.56 -15.56 -3.03
N ASP A 69 -7.23 -14.54 -2.24
CA ASP A 69 -5.86 -14.22 -1.83
C ASP A 69 -5.38 -15.04 -0.63
N VAL A 70 -6.29 -15.55 0.20
CA VAL A 70 -5.97 -16.29 1.44
C VAL A 70 -5.45 -17.69 1.11
N ASP A 71 -4.29 -18.02 1.69
CA ASP A 71 -3.74 -19.37 1.72
C ASP A 71 -4.24 -20.15 2.96
N SER A 72 -4.06 -19.57 4.15
CA SER A 72 -4.39 -20.23 5.42
C SER A 72 -4.65 -19.22 6.55
N ILE A 73 -5.40 -19.65 7.58
CA ILE A 73 -5.75 -18.82 8.74
C ILE A 73 -5.50 -19.60 10.04
N GLU A 74 -4.69 -19.03 10.92
CA GLU A 74 -4.39 -19.52 12.27
C GLU A 74 -5.14 -18.65 13.30
N PHE A 75 -6.08 -19.23 14.03
CA PHE A 75 -6.88 -18.56 15.06
C PHE A 75 -6.29 -18.79 16.46
N ASP A 76 -5.60 -17.78 17.01
CA ASP A 76 -4.93 -17.86 18.31
C ASP A 76 -5.92 -17.74 19.50
N SER A 77 -6.73 -18.77 19.71
CA SER A 77 -7.78 -18.79 20.74
C SER A 77 -7.25 -18.93 22.18
N ALA A 78 -7.32 -17.85 22.97
CA ALA A 78 -6.94 -17.84 24.37
C ALA A 78 -8.02 -18.42 25.31
N GLY A 79 -8.27 -19.73 25.24
CA GLY A 79 -8.74 -20.53 26.39
C GLY A 79 -10.13 -21.22 26.31
N ASN A 80 -10.11 -22.53 26.01
CA ASN A 80 -11.04 -23.60 26.41
C ASN A 80 -12.53 -23.53 25.95
N ALA A 81 -13.25 -24.63 25.68
CA ALA A 81 -12.97 -26.05 25.36
C ALA A 81 -14.31 -26.64 24.80
N SER A 82 -14.43 -27.79 24.10
CA SER A 82 -13.77 -29.10 24.26
C SER A 82 -13.98 -30.03 23.05
N GLY A 83 -12.91 -30.64 22.53
CA GLY A 83 -12.79 -32.02 21.99
C GLY A 83 -13.74 -32.57 20.88
N PRO A 84 -13.55 -33.85 20.46
CA PRO A 84 -12.45 -34.77 20.79
C PRO A 84 -11.39 -34.88 19.68
N THR A 85 -10.37 -35.71 19.91
CA THR A 85 -9.27 -36.05 18.98
C THR A 85 -9.66 -37.11 17.95
N ASP A 86 -8.98 -37.09 16.80
CA ASP A 86 -8.54 -38.33 16.14
C ASP A 86 -7.11 -38.15 15.60
N ASP A 87 -6.36 -39.24 15.42
CA ASP A 87 -4.94 -39.28 15.07
C ASP A 87 -4.71 -40.07 13.78
N THR A 88 -4.09 -39.46 12.76
CA THR A 88 -3.39 -40.21 11.71
C THR A 88 -2.21 -39.42 11.14
N SER A 89 -1.03 -39.98 11.35
CA SER A 89 0.26 -39.62 10.75
C SER A 89 0.23 -39.38 9.23
N GLY A 90 0.90 -38.32 8.76
CA GLY A 90 1.06 -38.00 7.34
C GLY A 90 2.48 -37.55 6.98
N ASN A 91 3.28 -38.46 6.39
CA ASN A 91 4.65 -38.21 5.95
C ASN A 91 4.71 -37.75 4.48
N THR A 92 5.37 -36.61 4.20
CA THR A 92 5.88 -36.31 2.84
C THR A 92 7.17 -35.49 2.86
N SER A 93 8.05 -35.75 1.90
CA SER A 93 9.42 -35.24 1.85
C SER A 93 9.59 -33.87 1.17
N GLN A 94 10.59 -33.12 1.62
CA GLN A 94 11.11 -31.90 0.97
C GLN A 94 12.09 -32.24 -0.18
N PRO A 95 11.94 -31.68 -1.40
CA PRO A 95 12.94 -31.77 -2.46
C PRO A 95 13.71 -30.45 -2.66
N THR A 96 15.04 -30.51 -2.64
CA THR A 96 15.94 -29.39 -2.94
C THR A 96 16.39 -29.46 -4.41
N TYR A 97 16.42 -28.33 -5.14
CA TYR A 97 17.01 -28.26 -6.48
C TYR A 97 17.86 -26.98 -6.67
N GLN A 98 18.89 -27.12 -7.51
CA GLN A 98 19.97 -26.14 -7.71
C GLN A 98 20.31 -26.10 -9.22
N PRO A 99 20.31 -24.92 -9.89
CA PRO A 99 20.47 -24.84 -11.35
C PRO A 99 21.94 -24.70 -11.80
N PRO A 100 22.33 -25.31 -12.95
CA PRO A 100 23.63 -25.10 -13.60
C PRO A 100 23.62 -23.92 -14.60
N TYR A 101 24.79 -23.36 -14.91
CA TYR A 101 24.99 -22.28 -15.88
C TYR A 101 25.35 -22.79 -17.28
N GLN A 102 24.80 -22.17 -18.33
CA GLN A 102 25.35 -22.19 -19.71
C GLN A 102 25.15 -20.83 -20.44
N GLN A 103 26.06 -20.54 -21.36
CA GLN A 103 26.16 -19.42 -22.33
C GLN A 103 26.70 -20.02 -23.65
N PRO A 104 26.72 -19.35 -24.84
CA PRO A 104 26.56 -17.91 -25.17
C PRO A 104 25.25 -17.65 -25.99
N THR A 105 25.05 -16.76 -26.99
CA THR A 105 25.91 -15.99 -27.93
C THR A 105 25.19 -14.77 -28.53
N ASN A 106 25.93 -13.88 -29.20
CA ASN A 106 25.46 -12.65 -29.87
C ASN A 106 25.40 -12.81 -31.41
N ASN A 107 24.52 -12.05 -32.09
CA ASN A 107 24.76 -11.45 -33.41
C ASN A 107 23.70 -10.39 -33.81
N GLN A 108 24.17 -9.23 -34.27
CA GLN A 108 23.44 -8.17 -35.01
C GLN A 108 23.93 -8.18 -36.49
N PRO A 109 23.40 -7.40 -37.47
CA PRO A 109 22.57 -6.18 -37.42
C PRO A 109 21.12 -6.47 -37.94
N THR A 110 20.26 -5.63 -38.57
CA THR A 110 20.34 -4.38 -39.37
C THR A 110 19.13 -3.45 -39.16
N ASN A 111 19.00 -2.40 -39.99
CA ASN A 111 17.96 -1.35 -39.99
C ASN A 111 17.20 -1.35 -41.34
N ASN A 112 15.88 -1.08 -41.33
CA ASN A 112 15.17 -0.19 -42.27
C ASN A 112 13.64 -0.16 -42.03
N GLN A 113 13.08 1.05 -41.94
CA GLN A 113 11.65 1.39 -42.17
C GLN A 113 11.51 1.99 -43.59
N PRO A 114 10.31 2.27 -44.16
CA PRO A 114 8.94 2.08 -43.65
C PRO A 114 7.94 1.45 -44.67
N SER A 115 6.72 1.11 -44.23
CA SER A 115 5.42 1.47 -44.86
C SER A 115 4.25 0.71 -44.19
N TYR A 116 3.06 1.31 -44.13
CA TYR A 116 1.82 0.66 -43.68
C TYR A 116 0.86 0.43 -44.85
N GLN A 117 0.47 -0.82 -45.09
CA GLN A 117 -0.80 -1.18 -45.73
C GLN A 117 -1.43 -2.33 -44.92
N PRO A 118 -2.75 -2.32 -44.63
CA PRO A 118 -3.38 -3.31 -43.77
C PRO A 118 -3.68 -4.62 -44.53
N PRO A 119 -3.15 -5.79 -44.10
CA PRO A 119 -3.59 -7.08 -44.61
C PRO A 119 -5.01 -7.38 -44.12
N THR A 120 -5.88 -7.82 -45.02
CA THR A 120 -7.21 -8.33 -44.66
C THR A 120 -7.12 -9.68 -43.94
N ASN A 121 -8.17 -9.98 -43.17
CA ASN A 121 -8.17 -11.03 -42.15
C ASN A 121 -8.01 -12.46 -42.73
N THR A 122 -6.85 -13.09 -42.51
CA THR A 122 -6.64 -14.53 -42.69
C THR A 122 -6.29 -15.17 -41.35
N GLN A 123 -7.20 -15.98 -40.81
CA GLN A 123 -7.01 -16.63 -39.50
C GLN A 123 -5.93 -17.74 -39.58
N THR A 124 -4.70 -17.42 -39.17
CA THR A 124 -3.72 -18.42 -38.74
C THR A 124 -3.86 -18.62 -37.23
N ASN A 125 -4.25 -19.84 -36.81
CA ASN A 125 -4.56 -20.18 -35.43
C ASN A 125 -3.31 -20.32 -34.53
N ASN A 126 -2.64 -19.21 -34.24
CA ASN A 126 -1.75 -19.11 -33.09
C ASN A 126 -2.55 -18.58 -31.88
N PRO A 127 -2.55 -19.25 -30.72
CA PRO A 127 -3.21 -18.73 -29.52
C PRO A 127 -2.50 -17.45 -29.04
N PRO A 128 -3.22 -16.33 -28.83
CA PRO A 128 -2.60 -15.09 -28.40
C PRO A 128 -2.20 -15.16 -26.92
N THR A 129 -0.93 -15.45 -26.65
CA THR A 129 -0.31 -15.38 -25.31
C THR A 129 -0.04 -13.94 -24.86
N SER A 130 -1.00 -13.05 -25.13
CA SER A 130 -1.05 -11.68 -24.65
C SER A 130 -2.19 -11.56 -23.64
N SER A 131 -1.94 -11.98 -22.40
CA SER A 131 -2.77 -11.53 -21.27
C SER A 131 -2.65 -10.01 -21.20
N ASN A 132 -3.77 -9.30 -21.40
CA ASN A 132 -3.81 -7.88 -21.12
C ASN A 132 -3.49 -7.69 -19.63
N PRO A 133 -2.63 -6.74 -19.24
CA PRO A 133 -2.31 -6.50 -17.85
C PRO A 133 -3.58 -6.07 -17.10
N THR A 134 -4.00 -6.89 -16.14
CA THR A 134 -5.10 -6.58 -15.23
C THR A 134 -4.68 -5.43 -14.31
N PHE A 135 -5.55 -4.45 -14.10
CA PHE A 135 -5.33 -3.37 -13.14
C PHE A 135 -6.35 -3.44 -12.00
N PHE A 136 -5.93 -3.07 -10.79
CA PHE A 136 -6.81 -2.86 -9.64
C PHE A 136 -6.79 -1.39 -9.21
N GLN A 137 -7.89 -0.91 -8.64
CA GLN A 137 -8.11 0.51 -8.35
C GLN A 137 -7.94 0.82 -6.86
N VAL A 138 -7.11 1.82 -6.54
CA VAL A 138 -6.99 2.44 -5.20
C VAL A 138 -7.45 3.90 -5.29
N ASN A 139 -8.36 4.31 -4.41
CA ASN A 139 -8.90 5.68 -4.38
C ASN A 139 -8.35 6.42 -3.15
N VAL A 140 -7.72 7.57 -3.36
CA VAL A 140 -6.98 8.34 -2.34
C VAL A 140 -7.42 9.79 -2.37
N ARG A 141 -7.70 10.37 -1.19
CA ARG A 141 -7.94 11.81 -1.04
C ARG A 141 -6.68 12.48 -0.49
N VAL A 142 -5.96 13.17 -1.38
CA VAL A 142 -4.69 13.84 -1.08
C VAL A 142 -4.97 15.22 -0.48
N ARG A 143 -4.38 15.53 0.68
CA ARG A 143 -4.48 16.85 1.32
C ARG A 143 -3.44 17.81 0.72
N ALA A 144 -3.81 19.10 0.66
CA ALA A 144 -2.88 20.17 0.25
C ALA A 144 -2.10 20.79 1.43
N ASP A 145 -2.64 20.65 2.64
CA ASP A 145 -2.07 21.20 3.87
C ASP A 145 -0.91 20.35 4.42
N ASN A 146 -0.10 20.94 5.30
CA ASN A 146 1.05 20.30 5.94
C ASN A 146 0.68 19.19 6.96
N SER A 147 -0.51 18.59 6.89
CA SER A 147 -0.82 17.37 7.65
C SER A 147 0.14 16.25 7.21
N SER A 148 0.67 15.49 8.17
CA SER A 148 1.62 14.39 7.88
C SER A 148 2.81 14.83 7.02
N ASN A 149 3.35 16.03 7.28
CA ASN A 149 4.46 16.64 6.54
C ASN A 149 4.17 16.84 5.04
N GLY A 150 2.91 17.07 4.67
CA GLY A 150 2.47 17.27 3.29
C GLY A 150 2.22 15.98 2.49
N TRP A 151 2.41 14.81 3.10
CA TRP A 151 2.32 13.52 2.42
C TRP A 151 1.09 12.70 2.83
N THR A 152 0.33 12.28 1.82
CA THR A 152 -0.77 11.34 1.94
C THR A 152 -0.28 9.94 1.56
N ASN A 153 -0.21 9.03 2.53
CA ASN A 153 0.04 7.61 2.29
C ASN A 153 -1.17 6.99 1.57
N SER A 154 -0.95 6.34 0.43
CA SER A 154 -2.03 5.73 -0.38
C SER A 154 -2.51 4.36 0.14
N GLY A 155 -1.71 3.70 0.98
CA GLY A 155 -1.87 2.28 1.34
C GLY A 155 -1.39 1.29 0.28
N LEU A 156 -1.02 1.76 -0.93
CA LEU A 156 -0.50 0.90 -2.00
C LEU A 156 0.99 0.61 -1.78
N VAL A 157 1.32 -0.66 -1.61
CA VAL A 157 2.69 -1.16 -1.79
C VAL A 157 2.93 -1.40 -3.28
N VAL A 158 3.96 -0.77 -3.81
CA VAL A 158 4.38 -0.84 -5.21
C VAL A 158 5.61 -1.73 -5.33
N ARG A 159 5.68 -2.53 -6.40
CA ARG A 159 6.86 -3.35 -6.75
C ARG A 159 7.61 -2.76 -7.95
N ARG A 160 8.93 -2.89 -7.98
CA ARG A 160 9.77 -2.47 -9.11
C ARG A 160 9.33 -3.18 -10.39
N GLY A 161 9.14 -2.42 -11.47
CA GLY A 161 8.65 -2.93 -12.76
C GLY A 161 7.12 -2.96 -12.91
N GLN A 162 6.36 -2.75 -11.83
CA GLN A 162 4.90 -2.63 -11.88
C GLN A 162 4.49 -1.35 -12.62
N ARG A 163 3.48 -1.43 -13.48
CA ARG A 163 2.85 -0.26 -14.10
C ARG A 163 1.82 0.36 -13.17
N LEU A 164 1.79 1.69 -13.17
CA LEU A 164 0.74 2.47 -12.53
C LEU A 164 0.18 3.47 -13.54
N ARG A 165 -1.14 3.64 -13.54
CA ARG A 165 -1.79 4.86 -14.02
C ARG A 165 -2.30 5.62 -12.82
N ILE A 166 -2.11 6.92 -12.80
CA ILE A 166 -2.73 7.79 -11.80
C ILE A 166 -3.54 8.84 -12.55
N SER A 167 -4.75 9.12 -12.09
CA SER A 167 -5.56 10.26 -12.52
C SER A 167 -6.06 11.03 -11.30
N ALA A 168 -6.22 12.35 -11.44
CA ALA A 168 -6.47 13.24 -10.32
C ALA A 168 -7.49 14.32 -10.66
N SER A 169 -8.34 14.64 -9.70
CA SER A 169 -9.43 15.61 -9.83
C SER A 169 -9.56 16.48 -8.56
N GLY A 170 -10.48 17.44 -8.55
CA GLY A 170 -10.63 18.39 -7.46
C GLY A 170 -9.72 19.62 -7.60
N ARG A 171 -9.62 20.41 -6.53
CA ARG A 171 -8.83 21.64 -6.46
C ARG A 171 -8.29 21.88 -5.06
N VAL A 172 -7.17 22.59 -5.00
CA VAL A 172 -6.52 23.06 -3.77
C VAL A 172 -6.40 24.58 -3.78
N SER A 173 -6.28 25.19 -2.60
CA SER A 173 -5.91 26.59 -2.42
C SER A 173 -4.42 26.67 -2.08
N LEU A 174 -3.71 27.63 -2.70
CA LEU A 174 -2.25 27.86 -2.58
C LEU A 174 -1.97 29.16 -1.79
N GLY A 175 -2.66 29.32 -0.65
CA GLY A 175 -2.87 30.61 0.00
C GLY A 175 -3.37 31.71 -0.95
N ASN A 176 -3.15 32.97 -0.57
CA ASN A 176 -3.07 34.16 -1.46
C ASN A 176 -4.16 34.32 -2.56
N ASN A 177 -5.40 33.84 -2.31
CA ASN A 177 -6.48 33.73 -3.31
C ASN A 177 -6.12 32.94 -4.59
N ARG A 178 -5.07 32.12 -4.54
CA ARG A 178 -4.62 31.23 -5.63
C ARG A 178 -5.22 29.85 -5.46
N SER A 179 -5.52 29.18 -6.57
CA SER A 179 -5.99 27.80 -6.56
C SER A 179 -5.48 27.04 -7.77
N ALA A 180 -5.20 25.76 -7.59
CA ALA A 180 -4.71 24.86 -8.63
C ALA A 180 -5.62 23.62 -8.79
N THR A 181 -5.63 23.08 -9.99
CA THR A 181 -5.94 21.66 -10.25
C THR A 181 -4.68 20.82 -10.05
N ALA A 182 -4.77 19.50 -10.17
CA ALA A 182 -3.61 18.62 -10.05
C ALA A 182 -2.51 18.87 -11.10
N ASP A 183 -2.81 19.54 -12.22
CA ASP A 183 -1.82 20.02 -13.20
C ASP A 183 -0.95 21.19 -12.68
N GLY A 184 -1.35 21.85 -11.59
CA GLY A 184 -0.63 22.96 -10.97
C GLY A 184 -0.68 24.29 -11.76
N LEU A 185 0.11 25.26 -11.30
CA LEU A 185 0.30 26.56 -11.94
C LEU A 185 1.77 26.69 -12.43
N PRO A 186 2.04 26.71 -13.75
CA PRO A 186 3.41 26.65 -14.28
C PRO A 186 4.20 27.94 -14.06
N ASN A 187 3.54 29.10 -14.05
CA ASN A 187 4.19 30.41 -14.07
C ASN A 187 4.28 31.06 -12.67
N ILE A 188 4.29 30.26 -11.60
CA ILE A 188 4.45 30.74 -10.21
C ILE A 188 5.91 30.54 -9.78
N PRO A 189 6.66 31.63 -9.45
CA PRO A 189 7.97 31.52 -8.84
C PRO A 189 7.85 30.93 -7.43
N ASP A 190 8.43 29.75 -7.26
CA ASP A 190 8.55 29.02 -6.00
C ASP A 190 9.90 28.28 -6.06
N ARG A 191 10.74 28.48 -5.04
CA ARG A 191 12.08 27.90 -4.94
C ARG A 191 12.19 26.81 -3.89
N ASP A 192 11.16 26.63 -3.08
CA ASP A 192 11.21 25.80 -1.88
C ASP A 192 10.37 24.51 -2.06
N LYS A 193 9.52 24.47 -3.10
CA LYS A 193 8.92 23.24 -3.62
C LYS A 193 9.97 22.20 -4.04
N LEU A 194 9.62 20.94 -3.81
CA LEU A 194 10.46 19.77 -4.10
C LEU A 194 10.82 19.67 -5.59
N MET A 195 9.84 19.76 -6.49
CA MET A 195 10.06 19.74 -7.94
C MET A 195 10.08 21.16 -8.51
N ARG A 196 11.19 21.86 -8.32
CA ARG A 196 11.42 23.25 -8.77
C ARG A 196 11.06 23.52 -10.24
N ASN A 197 11.37 22.56 -11.12
CA ASN A 197 11.12 22.66 -12.57
C ASN A 197 9.70 22.27 -13.00
N GLN A 198 8.79 22.00 -12.04
CA GLN A 198 7.41 21.58 -12.29
C GLN A 198 6.41 22.61 -11.73
N PRO A 199 5.15 22.64 -12.23
CA PRO A 199 4.11 23.57 -11.76
C PRO A 199 3.93 23.59 -10.24
N THR A 200 3.77 24.79 -9.65
CA THR A 200 3.46 24.94 -8.22
C THR A 200 2.02 24.51 -7.94
N GLY A 201 1.78 23.81 -6.84
CA GLY A 201 0.45 23.31 -6.49
C GLY A 201 -0.01 22.08 -7.29
N GLY A 202 0.85 21.53 -8.17
CA GLY A 202 0.55 20.30 -8.92
C GLY A 202 0.77 19.04 -8.08
N LEU A 203 0.12 17.95 -8.46
CA LEU A 203 0.22 16.66 -7.78
C LEU A 203 1.57 15.98 -8.06
N ILE A 204 2.24 15.54 -6.98
CA ILE A 204 3.46 14.75 -7.00
C ILE A 204 3.29 13.45 -6.23
N ALA A 205 4.14 12.48 -6.55
CA ALA A 205 4.25 11.20 -5.86
C ALA A 205 5.71 10.86 -5.52
N VAL A 206 5.90 9.95 -4.57
CA VAL A 206 7.17 9.27 -4.29
C VAL A 206 6.89 7.82 -3.89
N ILE A 207 7.81 6.90 -4.18
CA ILE A 207 7.72 5.48 -3.78
C ILE A 207 8.82 5.23 -2.75
N GLY A 208 8.44 4.80 -1.55
CA GLY A 208 9.31 4.86 -0.38
C GLY A 208 9.38 6.26 0.22
N ASP A 209 9.71 6.34 1.50
CA ASP A 209 9.91 7.57 2.29
C ASP A 209 11.40 7.86 2.59
N ASP A 210 12.30 7.10 1.95
CA ASP A 210 13.76 7.12 2.13
C ASP A 210 14.53 7.92 1.06
N ASN A 211 13.83 8.59 0.13
CA ASN A 211 14.42 9.14 -1.10
C ASN A 211 13.73 10.40 -1.65
N ASP A 212 14.38 11.03 -2.63
CA ASP A 212 13.98 12.27 -3.31
C ASP A 212 13.64 12.06 -4.81
N ASP A 213 13.32 10.83 -5.23
CA ASP A 213 12.93 10.48 -6.61
C ASP A 213 11.46 10.88 -6.88
N PHE A 214 11.20 12.19 -6.87
CA PHE A 214 9.86 12.75 -6.97
C PHE A 214 9.29 12.63 -8.38
N ILE A 215 8.06 12.12 -8.46
CA ILE A 215 7.32 11.88 -9.70
C ILE A 215 6.23 12.93 -9.84
N PHE A 216 6.37 13.86 -10.79
CA PHE A 216 5.26 14.76 -11.16
C PHE A 216 4.12 13.97 -11.81
N VAL A 217 2.94 13.99 -11.22
CA VAL A 217 1.77 13.24 -11.68
C VAL A 217 0.85 14.11 -12.55
N GLY A 218 0.70 15.39 -12.19
CA GLY A 218 -0.29 16.26 -12.85
C GLY A 218 -1.73 15.78 -12.62
N ARG A 219 -2.63 16.11 -13.54
CA ARG A 219 -3.99 15.53 -13.62
C ARG A 219 -4.01 14.06 -14.03
N GLY A 220 -2.92 13.54 -14.59
CA GLY A 220 -2.74 12.10 -14.73
C GLY A 220 -1.45 11.70 -15.46
N ARG A 221 -0.93 10.51 -15.09
CA ARG A 221 0.32 9.96 -15.60
C ARG A 221 0.34 8.44 -15.53
N ASP A 222 0.77 7.82 -16.63
CA ASP A 222 1.19 6.42 -16.69
C ASP A 222 2.71 6.33 -16.47
N PHE A 223 3.18 5.36 -15.66
CA PHE A 223 4.60 5.08 -15.49
C PHE A 223 4.87 3.63 -15.04
N VAL A 224 6.15 3.24 -15.07
CA VAL A 224 6.67 1.99 -14.51
C VAL A 224 7.48 2.33 -13.27
N ALA A 225 7.19 1.68 -12.14
CA ALA A 225 7.89 1.91 -10.88
C ALA A 225 9.37 1.47 -10.96
N GLN A 226 10.28 2.35 -10.53
CA GLN A 226 11.74 2.10 -10.60
C GLN A 226 12.32 1.42 -9.35
N ARG A 227 11.57 1.43 -8.24
CA ARG A 227 11.88 0.80 -6.95
C ARG A 227 10.61 0.23 -6.31
N ASP A 228 10.80 -0.64 -5.34
CA ASP A 228 9.77 -1.14 -4.43
C ASP A 228 9.51 -0.12 -3.30
N GLY A 229 8.31 -0.10 -2.72
CA GLY A 229 7.99 0.75 -1.58
C GLY A 229 6.51 1.15 -1.49
N VAL A 230 6.13 1.87 -0.43
CA VAL A 230 4.78 2.45 -0.32
C VAL A 230 4.69 3.70 -1.19
N LEU A 231 3.60 3.87 -1.94
CA LEU A 231 3.32 5.08 -2.72
C LEU A 231 2.74 6.18 -1.83
N PHE A 232 3.39 7.34 -1.80
CA PHE A 232 2.92 8.55 -1.17
C PHE A 232 2.57 9.61 -2.22
N LEU A 233 1.59 10.47 -1.91
CA LEU A 233 1.08 11.52 -2.78
C LEU A 233 1.07 12.87 -2.03
N GLY A 234 1.45 13.95 -2.70
CA GLY A 234 1.58 15.28 -2.09
C GLY A 234 1.46 16.42 -3.11
N VAL A 235 1.61 17.66 -2.64
CA VAL A 235 1.48 18.87 -3.47
C VAL A 235 2.86 19.52 -3.68
N ASN A 236 3.17 19.87 -4.93
CA ASN A 236 4.45 20.48 -5.30
C ASN A 236 4.49 21.97 -4.96
N GLU A 237 4.71 22.31 -3.69
CA GLU A 237 4.72 23.70 -3.23
C GLU A 237 5.64 23.89 -2.02
N GLY A 238 6.31 25.05 -1.94
CA GLY A 238 7.26 25.38 -0.88
C GLY A 238 6.61 25.80 0.45
N ASN A 239 5.35 26.23 0.43
CA ASN A 239 4.59 26.56 1.64
C ASN A 239 3.28 25.77 1.68
N LEU A 240 3.20 24.76 2.56
CA LEU A 240 1.99 23.96 2.77
C LEU A 240 1.16 24.46 3.98
N SER A 241 1.49 25.62 4.56
CA SER A 241 0.87 26.11 5.81
C SER A 241 -0.36 27.01 5.61
N ASP A 242 -0.48 27.69 4.48
CA ASP A 242 -1.66 28.46 4.05
C ASP A 242 -2.53 27.70 3.02
N ASN A 243 -2.24 26.40 2.84
CA ASN A 243 -2.95 25.52 1.91
C ASN A 243 -4.23 24.93 2.49
N SER A 244 -5.18 24.65 1.61
CA SER A 244 -6.42 23.95 1.95
C SER A 244 -7.06 23.28 0.74
N GLY A 245 -8.07 22.43 0.97
CA GLY A 245 -8.68 21.60 -0.06
C GLY A 245 -7.92 20.30 -0.32
N THR A 246 -8.38 19.56 -1.32
CA THR A 246 -7.91 18.19 -1.59
C THR A 246 -7.95 17.87 -3.08
N PHE A 247 -7.08 16.96 -3.51
CA PHE A 247 -7.28 16.21 -4.76
C PHE A 247 -7.93 14.85 -4.48
N ASP A 248 -8.90 14.47 -5.31
CA ASP A 248 -9.46 13.12 -5.35
C ASP A 248 -8.73 12.36 -6.47
N VAL A 249 -7.94 11.36 -6.06
CA VAL A 249 -6.97 10.65 -6.89
C VAL A 249 -7.35 9.19 -7.04
N VAL A 250 -7.29 8.70 -8.27
CA VAL A 250 -7.49 7.30 -8.64
C VAL A 250 -6.15 6.73 -9.11
N ILE A 251 -5.70 5.64 -8.49
CA ILE A 251 -4.53 4.88 -8.90
C ILE A 251 -5.03 3.55 -9.48
N GLU A 252 -4.71 3.28 -10.75
CA GLU A 252 -4.79 1.93 -11.32
C GLU A 252 -3.39 1.31 -11.22
N ALA A 253 -3.23 0.22 -10.46
CA ALA A 253 -1.98 -0.50 -10.36
C ALA A 253 -2.07 -1.86 -11.07
N GLU A 254 -1.06 -2.20 -11.86
CA GLU A 254 -0.96 -3.49 -12.54
C GLU A 254 -0.88 -4.61 -11.51
N ALA A 255 -1.78 -5.59 -11.60
CA ALA A 255 -1.75 -6.79 -10.78
C ALA A 255 -0.47 -7.58 -11.12
N SER A 256 0.24 -8.05 -10.09
CA SER A 256 1.45 -8.86 -10.27
C SER A 256 1.11 -10.24 -10.85
N GLY A 257 1.00 -10.33 -12.17
CA GLY A 257 0.69 -11.58 -12.86
C GLY A 257 1.77 -12.63 -12.62
N SER A 258 1.37 -13.74 -11.98
CA SER A 258 2.23 -14.90 -11.72
C SER A 258 2.87 -15.43 -13.01
N ARG A 259 4.18 -15.68 -12.95
CA ARG A 259 5.00 -16.33 -13.98
C ARG A 259 5.78 -17.47 -13.35
#